data_AF-A0A5K0WW25-F1
#
_entry.id   AF-A0A5K0WW25-F1
#
_cell.length_a   1.000
_cell.length_b   1.000
_cell.length_c   1.000
_cell.angle_alpha   90.00
_cell.angle_beta   90.00
_cell.angle_gamma   90.00
#
_symmetry.space_group_name_H-M   'P 1'
#
loop_
_entity.id
_entity.type
_entity.pdbx_description
1 polymer ?
#
loop_
_entity_poly.entity_id
_entity_poly.type
_entity_poly.pdbx_seq_one_letter_code
_entity_poly.pdbx_strand_id
1 'polypeptide(L)' 'PDIAAPGVNILAAWSNSIPYFFASGTSMACPHVSGVAALLKSLHPHWSPAAIKSAIVTT' A
#
# COMPACT_ATOMS: atom_id res chain seq x y z
N PRO A 1 7.84 11.00 6.29
CA PRO A 1 6.86 10.14 5.59
C PRO A 1 5.99 11.02 4.70
N ASP A 2 5.57 10.53 3.53
CA ASP A 2 4.73 11.30 2.59
C ASP A 2 3.23 11.07 2.81
N ILE A 3 2.82 9.88 3.26
CA ILE A 3 1.44 9.51 3.58
C ILE A 3 1.42 8.43 4.67
N ALA A 4 0.33 8.36 5.44
CA ALA A 4 0.07 7.29 6.41
C ALA A 4 -0.97 6.30 5.86
N ALA A 5 -0.79 5.02 6.16
CA ALA A 5 -1.71 3.95 5.78
C ALA A 5 -1.82 2.90 6.90
N PRO A 6 -2.85 2.04 6.89
CA PRO A 6 -3.04 1.02 7.92
C PRO A 6 -1.84 0.06 8.00
N GLY A 7 -1.20 0.02 9.16
CA GLY A 7 -0.03 -0.82 9.41
C GLY A 7 -0.04 -1.51 10.77
N VAL A 8 -1.16 -1.49 11.50
CA VAL A 8 -1.28 -2.12 12.83
C VAL A 8 -2.40 -3.15 12.78
N ASN A 9 -2.13 -4.35 13.30
CA ASN A 9 -3.04 -5.49 13.31
C ASN A 9 -3.67 -5.77 11.94
N ILE A 10 -2.82 -5.83 10.91
CA ILE A 10 -3.22 -6.17 9.55
C ILE A 10 -3.16 -7.69 9.39
N LEU A 11 -4.28 -8.29 8.98
CA LEU A 11 -4.34 -9.70 8.62
C LEU A 11 -3.75 -9.90 7.22
N ALA A 12 -2.71 -10.71 7.09
CA ALA A 12 -2.09 -11.01 5.81
C ALA A 12 -1.74 -12.50 5.70
N ALA A 13 -1.56 -12.98 4.47
CA ALA A 13 -1.12 -14.34 4.22
C ALA A 13 0.26 -14.58 4.86
N TRP A 14 0.46 -15.76 5.44
CA TRP A 14 1.68 -16.11 6.16
C TRP A 14 2.20 -17.50 5.75
N SER A 15 3.47 -17.77 6.00
CA SER A 15 4.10 -19.08 5.72
C SER A 15 4.09 -19.98 6.97
N ASN A 16 4.55 -21.22 6.84
CA ASN A 16 4.75 -22.17 7.95
C ASN A 16 3.45 -22.65 8.63
N SER A 17 2.54 -23.24 7.84
CA SER A 17 1.34 -23.95 8.32
C SER A 17 0.22 -23.09 8.93
N ILE A 18 0.43 -21.78 9.09
CA ILE A 18 -0.62 -20.82 9.43
C ILE A 18 -0.92 -20.00 8.17
N PRO A 19 -2.12 -20.09 7.59
CA PRO A 19 -2.42 -19.44 6.32
C PRO A 19 -2.49 -17.91 6.43
N TYR A 20 -2.89 -17.37 7.60
CA TYR A 20 -3.01 -15.94 7.84
C TYR A 20 -2.53 -15.55 9.24
N PHE A 21 -1.88 -14.40 9.35
CA PHE A 21 -1.37 -13.89 10.60
C PHE A 21 -1.60 -12.38 10.73
N PHE A 22 -1.89 -11.92 11.95
CA PHE A 22 -1.98 -10.50 12.26
C PHE A 22 -0.60 -9.93 12.54
N ALA A 23 -0.18 -8.95 11.74
CA ALA A 23 1.11 -8.29 11.88
C ALA A 23 0.98 -6.77 11.97
N SER A 24 1.98 -6.13 12.54
CA SER A 24 2.07 -4.67 12.68
C SER A 24 3.45 -4.18 12.23
N GLY A 25 3.49 -3.06 11.52
CA GLY A 25 4.70 -2.40 11.06
C GLY A 25 4.45 -1.49 9.86
N THR A 26 5.38 -0.58 9.58
CA THR A 26 5.37 0.21 8.34
C THR A 26 5.49 -0.67 7.09
N SER A 27 6.06 -1.87 7.23
CA SER A 27 6.05 -2.94 6.24
C SER A 27 4.64 -3.42 5.86
N MET A 28 3.65 -3.27 6.74
CA MET A 28 2.25 -3.60 6.48
C MET A 28 1.48 -2.40 5.90
N ALA A 29 1.90 -1.17 6.19
CA ALA A 29 1.36 0.04 5.56
C ALA A 29 1.81 0.23 4.10
N CYS A 30 3.07 -0.10 3.80
CA CYS A 30 3.67 0.01 2.46
C CYS A 30 2.86 -0.68 1.32
N PRO A 31 2.43 -1.95 1.45
CA PRO A 31 1.68 -2.62 0.39
C PRO A 31 0.29 -1.99 0.15
N HIS A 32 -0.33 -1.37 1.15
CA HIS A 32 -1.59 -0.63 0.95
C HIS A 32 -1.39 0.57 0.00
N VAL A 33 -0.37 1.40 0.26
CA VAL A 33 -0.06 2.55 -0.61
C VAL A 33 0.40 2.08 -1.99
N SER A 34 1.17 0.99 -2.05
CA SER A 34 1.63 0.40 -3.32
C SER A 34 0.46 -0.11 -4.17
N GLY A 35 -0.55 -0.72 -3.55
CA GLY A 35 -1.78 -1.14 -4.21
C GLY A 35 -2.57 0.03 -4.81
N VAL A 36 -2.75 1.12 -4.04
CA VAL A 36 -3.39 2.35 -4.53
C VAL A 36 -2.61 2.96 -5.70
N ALA A 37 -1.29 3.05 -5.59
CA ALA A 37 -0.44 3.56 -6.66
C ALA A 37 -0.51 2.70 -7.93
N ALA A 38 -0.55 1.37 -7.79
CA ALA A 38 -0.70 0.45 -8.92
C ALA A 38 -2.07 0.60 -9.59
N LEU A 39 -3.15 0.76 -8.80
CA LEU A 39 -4.49 1.03 -9.34
C LEU A 39 -4.50 2.34 -10.13
N LEU A 40 -3.95 3.42 -9.58
CA LEU A 40 -3.83 4.71 -10.28
C LEU A 40 -3.01 4.59 -11.57
N LYS A 41 -1.93 3.81 -11.56
CA LYS A 41 -1.14 3.55 -12.77
C LYS A 41 -1.91 2.76 -13.82
N SER A 42 -2.78 1.84 -13.41
CA SER A 42 -3.64 1.08 -14.33
C SER A 42 -4.72 1.95 -14.98
N LEU A 43 -5.32 2.88 -14.22
CA LEU A 43 -6.33 3.82 -14.71
C LEU A 43 -5.72 4.96 -15.52
N HIS A 44 -4.49 5.36 -15.18
CA HIS A 44 -3.75 6.42 -15.85
C HIS A 44 -2.34 5.95 -16.28
N PRO A 45 -2.23 5.13 -17.34
CA PRO A 45 -0.96 4.53 -17.77
C PRO A 45 0.14 5.54 -18.10
N HIS A 46 -0.22 6.76 -18.50
CA HIS A 46 0.72 7.82 -18.88
C HIS A 46 1.17 8.70 -17.70
N TRP A 47 0.57 8.57 -16.52
CA TRP A 47 0.98 9.37 -15.36
C TRP A 47 2.40 9.02 -14.92
N SER A 48 3.17 10.06 -14.60
CA SER A 48 4.50 9.93 -14.02
C SER A 48 4.40 9.48 -12.55
N PRO A 49 5.48 8.92 -11.97
CA PRO A 49 5.50 8.59 -10.54
C PRO A 49 5.20 9.80 -9.64
N ALA A 50 5.65 10.99 -10.03
CA ALA A 50 5.38 12.23 -9.31
C ALA A 50 3.89 12.61 -9.36
N ALA A 51 3.22 12.42 -10.50
CA ALA A 51 1.78 12.67 -10.63
C ALA A 51 0.96 11.71 -9.75
N ILE A 52 1.33 10.43 -9.71
CA ILE A 52 0.67 9.44 -8.84
C ILE A 52 0.87 9.78 -7.36
N LYS A 53 2.10 10.13 -6.96
CA LYS A 53 2.38 10.58 -5.58
C LYS A 53 1.56 11.83 -5.23
N SER A 54 1.53 12.82 -6.12
CA SER A 54 0.75 14.04 -5.94
C SER A 54 -0.72 13.71 -5.70
N ALA A 55 -1.32 12.89 -6.57
CA ALA A 55 -2.72 12.49 -6.47
C ALA A 55 -3.05 11.78 -5.15
N ILE A 56 -2.13 10.96 -4.62
CA ILE A 56 -2.34 10.24 -3.37
C ILE A 56 -2.21 11.16 -2.13
N VAL A 57 -1.30 12.13 -2.15
CA VAL A 57 -1.00 12.95 -0.97
C VAL A 57 -1.97 14.12 -0.79
N THR A 58 -2.55 14.62 -1.88
CA THR A 58 -3.44 15.81 -1.84
C THR A 58 -4.92 15.48 -1.66
N THR A 59 -5.28 14.21 -1.48
CA THR A 59 -6.66 13.72 -1.26
C THR A 59 -6.79 13.11 0.12
#